data_AF-A0AAD7AN16-F1
#
_entry.id   AF-A0AAD7AN16-F1
#
_cell.length_a   1.000
_cell.length_b   1.000
_cell.length_c   1.000
_cell.angle_alpha   90.00
_cell.angle_beta   90.00
_cell.angle_gamma   90.00
#
_symmetry.space_group_name_H-M   'P 1'
#
loop_
_entity.id
_entity.type
_entity.pdbx_description
1 polymer ?
#
loop_
_entity_poly.entity_id
_entity_poly.type
_entity_poly.pdbx_seq_one_letter_code
_entity_poly.pdbx_strand_id
1 'polypeptide(L)'
;DPALPVLHMQCTVYGLFWVWQCPIELQACLNRGITTGILGRMERDLGIFNYNNQKLFAHDLLDKYTLAYTSSETPFSAWVSVLNWRYELYSRQSEHPFVMIEIFRAVWFSFVRLQYLDSSMMCPQCGPSPEATIWDGATLAFNQKHLLPSLELLTVSQPDLTKWSTT
;
A
#
# COMPACT_ATOMS: atom_id res chain seq x y z
N ASP A 1 27.72 -3.94 -7.48
CA ASP A 1 28.99 -3.98 -8.22
C ASP A 1 28.66 -3.96 -9.70
N PRO A 2 28.88 -2.84 -10.42
CA PRO A 2 28.52 -2.67 -11.84
C PRO A 2 29.11 -3.71 -12.79
N ALA A 3 30.05 -4.57 -12.32
CA ALA A 3 30.58 -5.69 -13.08
C ALA A 3 29.70 -6.96 -13.05
N LEU A 4 28.62 -7.00 -12.24
CA LEU A 4 27.75 -8.16 -12.14
C LEU A 4 26.83 -8.31 -13.37
N PRO A 5 26.43 -9.55 -13.72
CA PRO A 5 25.52 -9.80 -14.83
C PRO A 5 24.21 -9.03 -14.67
N VAL A 6 23.78 -8.39 -15.75
CA VAL A 6 22.48 -7.74 -15.86
C VAL A 6 21.46 -8.77 -16.34
N LEU A 7 20.36 -8.89 -15.60
CA LEU A 7 19.20 -9.69 -15.97
C LEU A 7 18.14 -8.77 -16.57
N HIS A 8 17.66 -9.10 -17.77
CA HIS A 8 16.54 -8.37 -18.39
C HIS A 8 15.22 -9.03 -17.97
N MET A 9 14.26 -8.21 -17.55
CA MET A 9 12.92 -8.69 -17.17
C MET A 9 11.85 -7.74 -17.70
N GLN A 10 10.70 -8.29 -18.08
CA GLN A 10 9.53 -7.47 -18.41
C GLN A 10 8.81 -7.02 -17.14
N CYS A 11 8.40 -5.76 -17.11
CA CYS A 11 7.60 -5.21 -16.03
C CYS A 11 6.40 -4.42 -16.57
N THR A 12 5.49 -4.07 -15.68
CA THR A 12 4.34 -3.21 -15.96
C THR A 12 4.35 -2.04 -15.00
N VAL A 13 4.32 -0.83 -15.56
CA VAL A 13 4.28 0.43 -14.83
C VAL A 13 2.85 0.95 -14.85
N TYR A 14 2.27 1.18 -13.66
CA TYR A 14 0.92 1.70 -13.47
C TYR A 14 0.98 3.17 -13.08
N GLY A 15 0.36 4.05 -13.87
CA GLY A 15 0.21 5.48 -13.59
C GLY A 15 -1.25 5.89 -13.37
N LEU A 16 -1.52 7.19 -13.29
CA LEU A 16 -2.89 7.68 -13.07
C LEU A 16 -3.82 7.45 -14.27
N PHE A 17 -3.30 7.57 -15.49
CA PHE A 17 -4.08 7.56 -16.74
C PHE A 17 -3.60 6.51 -17.74
N TRP A 18 -2.51 5.82 -17.41
CA TRP A 18 -1.77 4.99 -18.33
C TRP A 18 -1.20 3.77 -17.63
N VAL A 19 -1.03 2.72 -18.41
CA VAL A 19 -0.25 1.55 -18.04
C VAL A 19 0.70 1.24 -19.19
N TRP A 20 1.94 0.94 -18.85
CA TRP A 20 2.98 0.69 -19.83
C TRP A 20 3.78 -0.55 -19.45
N GLN A 21 3.89 -1.49 -20.38
CA GLN A 21 4.86 -2.57 -20.30
C GLN A 21 6.23 -2.14 -20.82
N CYS A 22 7.27 -2.29 -20.02
CA CYS A 22 8.63 -2.02 -20.44
C CYS A 22 9.61 -3.06 -19.90
N PRO A 23 10.70 -3.32 -20.63
CA PRO A 23 11.80 -4.10 -20.10
C PRO A 23 12.57 -3.28 -19.07
N ILE A 24 12.99 -3.92 -17.99
CA ILE A 24 13.87 -3.37 -16.99
C ILE A 24 15.12 -4.22 -16.83
N GLU A 25 16.17 -3.57 -16.36
CA GLU A 25 17.47 -4.17 -16.10
C GLU A 25 17.64 -4.39 -14.60
N LEU A 26 17.95 -5.63 -14.27
CA LEU A 26 18.04 -6.14 -12.92
C LEU A 26 19.49 -6.51 -12.63
N GLN A 27 20.05 -6.00 -11.53
CA GLN A 27 21.41 -6.33 -11.14
C GLN A 27 21.40 -6.97 -9.75
N ALA A 28 22.04 -8.13 -9.62
CA ALA A 28 22.10 -8.85 -8.36
C ALA A 28 22.84 -8.05 -7.29
N CYS A 29 22.28 -7.99 -6.09
CA CYS A 29 22.97 -7.44 -4.94
C CYS A 29 23.90 -8.53 -4.35
N LEU A 30 25.19 -8.24 -4.21
CA LEU A 30 26.16 -9.14 -3.55
C LEU A 30 25.97 -9.23 -2.03
N ASN A 31 25.12 -8.40 -1.45
CA ASN A 31 24.89 -8.39 -0.02
C ASN A 31 23.98 -9.57 0.38
N ARG A 32 24.52 -10.53 1.13
CA ARG A 32 23.93 -11.86 1.45
C ARG A 32 22.66 -11.84 2.33
N GLY A 33 21.97 -10.71 2.42
CA GLY A 33 20.69 -10.57 3.13
C GLY A 33 19.61 -9.84 2.33
N ILE A 34 19.90 -9.35 1.12
CA ILE A 34 18.95 -8.63 0.27
C ILE A 34 18.62 -9.52 -0.94
N THR A 35 17.56 -10.31 -0.82
CA THR A 35 17.11 -11.24 -1.87
C THR A 35 16.27 -10.58 -2.97
N THR A 36 15.89 -9.32 -2.82
CA THR A 36 14.90 -8.64 -3.69
C THR A 36 15.36 -7.32 -4.30
N GLY A 37 16.54 -6.84 -3.93
CA GLY A 37 17.00 -5.49 -4.24
C GLY A 37 17.66 -5.40 -5.61
N ILE A 38 16.87 -5.10 -6.63
CA ILE A 38 17.38 -4.45 -7.81
C ILE A 38 17.32 -2.95 -7.58
N LEU A 39 18.49 -2.32 -7.60
CA LEU A 39 18.64 -0.89 -7.66
C LEU A 39 18.98 -0.53 -9.10
N GLY A 40 17.96 -0.25 -9.90
CA GLY A 40 18.14 0.65 -11.03
C GLY A 40 18.56 1.99 -10.44
N ARG A 41 19.80 2.41 -10.68
CA ARG A 41 20.25 3.77 -10.37
C ARG A 41 19.25 4.70 -11.06
N MET A 42 18.36 5.39 -10.30
CA MET A 42 17.38 6.43 -10.69
C MET A 42 15.91 6.27 -10.23
N GLU A 43 15.52 5.31 -9.39
CA GLU A 43 14.08 5.14 -9.01
C GLU A 43 13.44 6.34 -8.28
N ARG A 44 14.18 7.10 -7.44
CA ARG A 44 13.59 8.26 -6.73
C ARG A 44 13.29 9.44 -7.66
N ASP A 45 14.18 9.74 -8.60
CA ASP A 45 14.03 10.90 -9.50
C ASP A 45 12.97 10.66 -10.56
N LEU A 46 12.68 9.39 -10.88
CA LEU A 46 11.64 9.00 -11.82
C LEU A 46 10.24 8.98 -11.19
N GLY A 47 10.13 9.07 -9.86
CA GLY A 47 8.85 9.00 -9.16
C GLY A 47 8.16 7.64 -9.33
N ILE A 48 8.93 6.54 -9.28
CA ILE A 48 8.42 5.18 -9.44
C ILE A 48 8.67 4.35 -8.17
N PHE A 49 7.62 3.72 -7.67
CA PHE A 49 7.64 2.76 -6.59
C PHE A 49 7.71 1.33 -7.15
N ASN A 50 8.77 0.61 -6.78
CA ASN A 50 8.98 -0.77 -7.17
C ASN A 50 8.41 -1.75 -6.13
N TYR A 51 7.29 -2.41 -6.47
CA TYR A 51 6.65 -3.36 -5.57
C TYR A 51 7.33 -4.74 -5.56
N ASN A 52 7.65 -5.28 -6.74
CA ASN A 52 8.22 -6.63 -6.87
C ASN A 52 9.01 -6.86 -8.17
N ASN A 53 9.57 -5.82 -8.76
CA ASN A 53 10.27 -5.77 -10.05
C ASN A 53 9.38 -6.06 -11.27
N GLN A 54 8.25 -6.76 -11.13
CA GLN A 54 7.30 -6.98 -12.23
C GLN A 54 6.21 -5.91 -12.29
N LYS A 55 5.87 -5.32 -11.14
CA LYS A 55 4.84 -4.30 -11.01
C LYS A 55 5.45 -3.06 -10.38
N LEU A 56 5.44 -1.98 -11.15
CA LEU A 56 5.94 -0.68 -10.76
C LEU A 56 4.77 0.31 -10.73
N PHE A 57 4.78 1.25 -9.81
CA PHE A 57 3.67 2.19 -9.61
C PHE A 57 4.22 3.61 -9.57
N ALA A 58 3.64 4.52 -10.32
CA ALA A 58 4.01 5.92 -10.24
C ALA A 58 3.62 6.52 -8.88
N HIS A 59 4.47 7.38 -8.33
CA HIS A 59 4.22 8.02 -7.04
C HIS A 59 2.98 8.90 -7.10
N ASP A 60 2.75 9.61 -8.21
CA ASP A 60 1.57 10.44 -8.40
C ASP A 60 0.27 9.64 -8.25
N LEU A 61 0.21 8.41 -8.76
CA LEU A 61 -0.90 7.48 -8.58
C LEU A 61 -1.14 7.16 -7.10
N LEU A 62 -0.07 6.85 -6.37
CA LEU A 62 -0.15 6.45 -4.97
C LEU A 62 -0.47 7.64 -4.06
N ASP A 63 0.17 8.79 -4.29
CA ASP A 63 -0.06 10.04 -3.57
C ASP A 63 -1.49 10.56 -3.80
N LYS A 64 -2.02 10.46 -5.03
CA LYS A 64 -3.42 10.83 -5.30
C LYS A 64 -4.41 9.92 -4.60
N TYR A 65 -4.11 8.63 -4.46
CA TYR A 65 -4.95 7.77 -3.64
C TYR A 65 -4.85 8.14 -2.17
N THR A 66 -3.65 8.38 -1.64
CA THR A 66 -3.47 8.86 -0.25
C THR A 66 -4.26 10.14 0.00
N LEU A 67 -4.28 11.07 -0.95
CA LEU A 67 -5.10 12.27 -0.87
C LEU A 67 -6.60 11.92 -0.84
N ALA A 68 -7.10 11.12 -1.78
CA ALA A 68 -8.52 10.75 -1.82
C ALA A 68 -8.97 9.97 -0.57
N TYR A 69 -8.08 9.13 -0.04
CA TYR A 69 -8.26 8.39 1.20
C TYR A 69 -8.37 9.33 2.41
N THR A 70 -7.49 10.32 2.52
CA THR A 70 -7.47 11.27 3.65
C THR A 70 -8.51 12.39 3.54
N SER A 71 -8.84 12.84 2.33
CA SER A 71 -9.76 13.97 2.13
C SER A 71 -11.22 13.57 2.02
N SER A 72 -11.50 12.32 1.64
CA SER A 72 -12.85 11.85 1.30
C SER A 72 -13.11 10.38 1.62
N GLU A 73 -12.27 9.78 2.47
CA GLU A 73 -12.44 8.38 2.94
C GLU A 73 -12.64 7.38 1.79
N THR A 74 -12.00 7.62 0.64
CA THR A 74 -12.27 6.82 -0.57
C THR A 74 -11.80 5.37 -0.37
N PRO A 75 -12.71 4.37 -0.45
CA PRO A 75 -12.33 2.97 -0.31
C PRO A 75 -11.55 2.49 -1.53
N PHE A 76 -10.68 1.50 -1.33
CA PHE A 76 -9.89 0.89 -2.41
C PHE A 76 -10.74 0.42 -3.60
N SER A 77 -11.92 -0.13 -3.35
CA SER A 77 -12.83 -0.62 -4.39
C SER A 77 -13.30 0.51 -5.30
N ALA A 78 -13.75 1.62 -4.74
CA ALA A 78 -14.18 2.80 -5.51
C ALA A 78 -13.02 3.37 -6.32
N TRP A 79 -11.83 3.48 -5.72
CA TRP A 79 -10.64 3.98 -6.40
C TRP A 79 -10.23 3.09 -7.59
N VAL A 80 -10.16 1.78 -7.39
CA VAL A 80 -9.83 0.80 -8.43
C VAL A 80 -10.87 0.81 -9.55
N SER A 81 -12.15 0.94 -9.24
CA SER A 81 -13.22 1.09 -10.24
C SER A 81 -13.03 2.35 -11.09
N VAL A 82 -12.70 3.48 -10.47
CA VAL A 82 -12.43 4.74 -11.19
C VAL A 82 -11.21 4.60 -12.10
N LEU A 83 -10.14 3.95 -11.65
CA LEU A 83 -8.94 3.75 -12.47
C LEU A 83 -9.16 2.80 -13.63
N ASN A 84 -9.90 1.72 -13.44
CA ASN A 84 -10.27 0.82 -14.54
C ASN A 84 -11.03 1.58 -15.63
N TRP A 85 -12.05 2.34 -15.26
CA TRP A 85 -12.79 3.17 -16.22
C TRP A 85 -11.91 4.22 -16.91
N ARG A 86 -10.97 4.82 -16.17
CA ARG A 86 -10.02 5.78 -16.72
C ARG A 86 -9.07 5.13 -17.72
N TYR A 87 -8.60 3.92 -17.46
CA TYR A 87 -7.74 3.20 -18.39
C TYR A 87 -8.50 2.86 -19.68
N GLU A 88 -9.74 2.41 -19.58
CA GLU A 88 -10.61 2.16 -20.74
C GLU A 88 -10.79 3.40 -21.62
N LEU A 89 -10.91 4.59 -21.02
CA LEU A 89 -11.13 5.83 -21.77
C LEU A 89 -9.86 6.45 -22.38
N TYR A 90 -8.78 6.51 -21.59
CA TYR A 90 -7.62 7.33 -21.94
C TYR A 90 -6.46 6.51 -22.48
N SER A 91 -6.35 5.24 -22.11
CA SER A 91 -5.33 4.36 -22.66
C SER A 91 -5.82 3.71 -23.93
N ARG A 92 -5.79 4.47 -25.03
CA ARG A 92 -6.04 3.97 -26.41
C ARG A 92 -5.12 2.82 -26.84
N GLN A 93 -4.11 2.49 -26.03
CA GLN A 93 -3.07 1.50 -26.29
C GLN A 93 -2.93 0.47 -25.16
N SER A 94 -3.67 0.57 -24.04
CA SER A 94 -3.56 -0.45 -23.00
C SER A 94 -4.64 -1.51 -23.14
N GLU A 95 -4.24 -2.72 -23.51
CA GLU A 95 -5.07 -3.92 -23.32
C GLU A 95 -5.14 -4.35 -21.85
N HIS A 96 -4.47 -3.63 -20.95
CA HIS A 96 -4.29 -4.04 -19.57
C HIS A 96 -5.19 -3.27 -18.62
N PRO A 97 -6.08 -3.94 -17.88
CA PRO A 97 -6.85 -3.31 -16.82
C PRO A 97 -5.91 -2.86 -15.69
N PHE A 98 -6.43 -2.01 -14.80
CA PHE A 98 -5.74 -1.73 -13.54
C PHE A 98 -5.64 -3.02 -12.70
N VAL A 99 -4.70 -3.04 -11.76
CA VAL A 99 -4.49 -4.21 -10.90
C VAL A 99 -5.73 -4.53 -10.06
N MET A 100 -5.83 -5.79 -9.63
CA MET A 100 -6.84 -6.22 -8.66
C MET A 100 -6.71 -5.44 -7.35
N ILE A 101 -7.85 -5.27 -6.66
CA ILE A 101 -7.95 -4.49 -5.42
C ILE A 101 -6.99 -4.99 -4.33
N GLU A 102 -6.79 -6.30 -4.21
CA GLU A 102 -5.90 -6.92 -3.23
C GLU A 102 -4.43 -6.52 -3.47
N ILE A 103 -4.04 -6.46 -4.74
CA ILE A 103 -2.69 -6.06 -5.14
C ILE A 103 -2.50 -4.56 -4.89
N PHE A 104 -3.45 -3.73 -5.31
CA PHE A 104 -3.36 -2.29 -5.08
C PHE A 104 -3.27 -1.95 -3.59
N ARG A 105 -4.08 -2.61 -2.76
CA ARG A 105 -4.05 -2.46 -1.31
C ARG A 105 -2.68 -2.81 -0.73
N ALA A 106 -2.10 -3.94 -1.13
CA ALA A 106 -0.77 -4.36 -0.66
C ALA A 106 0.34 -3.37 -1.09
N VAL A 107 0.26 -2.87 -2.32
CA VAL A 107 1.18 -1.87 -2.87
C VAL A 107 1.10 -0.57 -2.09
N TRP A 108 -0.10 -0.05 -1.86
CA TRP A 108 -0.29 1.20 -1.14
C TRP A 108 0.21 1.12 0.31
N PHE A 109 -0.12 0.06 1.04
CA PHE A 109 0.43 -0.12 2.40
C PHE A 109 1.96 -0.23 2.41
N SER A 110 2.55 -0.87 1.39
CA SER A 110 4.01 -0.94 1.25
C SER A 110 4.61 0.45 0.99
N PHE A 111 3.95 1.26 0.16
CA PHE A 111 4.37 2.62 -0.16
C PHE A 111 4.28 3.58 1.03
N VAL A 112 3.15 3.60 1.73
CA VAL A 112 2.92 4.41 2.94
C VAL A 112 3.94 4.07 4.03
N ARG A 113 4.26 2.78 4.19
CA ARG A 113 5.28 2.32 5.14
C ARG A 113 6.67 2.89 4.83
N LEU A 114 7.02 3.07 3.55
CA LEU A 114 8.30 3.66 3.14
C LEU A 114 8.33 5.18 3.28
N GLN A 115 7.18 5.84 3.14
CA GLN A 115 7.07 7.29 3.30
C GLN A 115 7.16 7.76 4.76
N TYR A 116 7.34 6.87 5.74
CA TYR A 116 7.27 7.20 7.16
C TYR A 116 6.01 8.00 7.50
N LEU A 117 4.87 7.67 6.87
CA LEU A 117 3.56 8.09 7.36
C LEU A 117 3.22 7.42 8.70
N ASP A 118 4.10 6.54 9.19
CA ASP A 118 4.32 6.24 10.60
C ASP A 118 5.04 7.41 11.32
N SER A 119 4.73 8.65 10.94
CA SER A 119 5.01 9.81 11.77
C SER A 119 4.12 9.61 12.97
N SER A 120 4.68 8.96 13.98
CA SER A 120 4.12 8.70 15.30
C SER A 120 2.80 9.44 15.44
N MET A 121 1.66 8.76 15.27
CA MET A 121 0.34 9.31 15.56
C MET A 121 0.28 9.54 17.08
N MET A 122 1.11 10.47 17.54
CA MET A 122 1.28 10.90 18.89
C MET A 122 0.27 12.01 19.03
N CYS A 123 -0.77 11.72 19.79
CA CYS A 123 -1.61 12.78 20.29
C CYS A 123 -0.69 13.77 21.04
N PRO A 124 -0.64 15.06 20.68
CA PRO A 124 0.21 16.05 21.36
C PRO A 124 -0.17 16.23 22.85
N GLN A 125 -1.31 15.69 23.26
CA GLN A 125 -1.77 15.64 24.64
C GLN A 125 -1.56 14.28 25.33
N CYS A 126 -1.53 13.19 24.56
CA CYS A 126 -1.71 11.82 25.06
C CYS A 126 -0.49 10.90 24.83
N GLY A 127 0.50 11.31 24.01
CA GLY A 127 1.68 10.50 23.70
C GLY A 127 1.45 9.45 22.59
N PRO A 128 2.35 8.45 22.45
CA PRO A 128 2.33 7.46 21.36
C PRO A 128 1.02 6.69 21.28
N SER A 129 0.61 6.42 20.03
CA SER A 129 -0.64 5.76 19.67
C SER A 129 -0.87 4.51 20.54
N PRO A 130 -2.07 4.32 21.14
CA PRO A 130 -2.40 3.09 21.82
C PRO A 130 -2.35 1.91 20.83
N GLU A 131 -2.07 0.70 21.34
CA GLU A 131 -1.99 -0.56 20.57
C GLU A 131 -3.22 -0.81 19.67
N ALA A 132 -4.36 -0.17 19.98
CA ALA A 132 -5.55 -0.12 19.16
C ALA A 132 -5.79 1.30 18.60
N THR A 133 -5.55 1.47 17.30
CA THR A 133 -6.03 2.64 16.54
C THR A 133 -7.50 2.42 16.20
N ILE A 134 -8.40 3.21 16.78
CA ILE A 134 -9.81 3.25 16.39
C ILE A 134 -9.92 4.11 15.14
N TRP A 135 -10.45 3.52 14.06
CA TRP A 135 -10.70 4.20 12.80
C TRP A 135 -12.21 4.49 12.71
N ASP A 136 -12.60 5.75 12.91
CA ASP A 136 -13.95 6.21 12.56
C ASP A 136 -14.08 6.14 11.03
N GLY A 137 -14.63 5.03 10.53
CA GLY A 137 -14.74 4.74 9.09
C GLY A 137 -14.45 3.29 8.68
N ALA A 138 -14.14 2.38 9.61
CA ALA A 138 -13.98 0.97 9.28
C ALA A 138 -15.33 0.25 9.11
N THR A 139 -15.76 0.04 7.86
CA THR A 139 -16.86 -0.92 7.58
C THR A 139 -16.28 -2.33 7.50
N LEU A 140 -16.45 -3.13 8.55
CA LEU A 140 -16.14 -4.56 8.54
C LEU A 140 -17.33 -5.34 7.99
N ALA A 141 -17.20 -5.92 6.80
CA ALA A 141 -18.19 -6.84 6.24
C ALA A 141 -17.83 -8.28 6.63
N PHE A 142 -18.60 -8.87 7.56
CA PHE A 142 -18.50 -10.29 7.88
C PHE A 142 -19.47 -11.10 7.01
N ASN A 143 -19.04 -12.28 6.57
CA ASN A 143 -19.97 -13.24 6.00
C ASN A 143 -20.94 -13.71 7.11
N GLN A 144 -22.24 -13.79 6.84
CA GLN A 144 -23.28 -14.08 7.85
C GLN A 144 -23.00 -15.35 8.67
N LYS A 145 -22.37 -16.35 8.06
CA LYS A 145 -21.94 -17.62 8.70
C LYS A 145 -20.81 -17.47 9.73
N HIS A 146 -20.16 -16.31 9.81
CA HIS A 146 -19.11 -15.99 10.78
C HIS A 146 -19.53 -14.94 11.81
N LEU A 147 -20.80 -14.51 11.79
CA LEU A 147 -21.36 -13.65 12.83
C LEU A 147 -21.66 -14.50 14.06
N LEU A 148 -20.81 -14.41 15.08
CA LEU A 148 -21.13 -14.92 16.40
C LEU A 148 -22.09 -13.95 17.11
N PRO A 149 -23.07 -14.44 17.90
CA PRO A 149 -23.92 -13.58 18.74
C PRO A 149 -23.14 -12.73 19.76
N SER A 150 -21.88 -13.09 20.02
CA SER A 150 -20.96 -12.42 20.94
C SER A 150 -20.12 -11.31 20.30
N LEU A 151 -20.40 -10.92 19.05
CA LEU A 151 -19.76 -9.76 18.42
C LEU A 151 -20.30 -8.48 19.06
N GLU A 152 -19.56 -7.94 20.02
CA GLU A 152 -19.80 -6.62 20.58
C GLU A 152 -18.75 -5.63 20.06
N LEU A 153 -19.18 -4.40 19.79
CA LEU A 153 -18.26 -3.30 19.53
C LEU A 153 -17.45 -3.05 20.81
N LEU A 154 -16.12 -3.06 20.69
CA LEU A 154 -15.21 -2.72 21.77
C LEU A 154 -15.30 -1.21 22.05
N THR A 155 -16.26 -0.81 22.90
CA THR A 155 -16.50 0.59 23.30
C THR A 155 -16.03 0.92 24.73
N VAL A 156 -15.32 0.03 25.42
CA VAL A 156 -14.88 0.28 26.80
C VAL A 156 -13.39 0.58 26.86
N SER A 157 -13.04 1.85 27.00
CA SER A 157 -11.76 2.25 27.57
C SER A 157 -11.73 1.83 29.04
N GLN A 158 -11.00 0.77 29.39
CA GLN A 158 -10.81 0.40 30.79
C GLN A 158 -9.90 1.45 31.46
N PRO A 159 -10.35 2.14 32.54
CA PRO A 159 -9.43 2.84 33.41
C PRO A 159 -8.71 1.80 34.29
N ASP A 160 -7.40 1.98 34.44
CA ASP A 160 -6.49 1.36 35.41
C ASP A 160 -7.09 0.31 36.36
N LEU A 161 -6.69 -0.94 36.18
CA LEU A 161 -6.71 -1.95 37.25
C LEU A 161 -5.33 -2.59 37.40
N THR A 162 -4.33 -1.79 37.77
CA THR A 162 -3.34 -2.24 38.75
C THR A 162 -4.09 -2.63 40.03
N LYS A 163 -4.41 -3.93 40.17
CA LYS A 163 -4.54 -4.74 41.40
C LYS A 163 -5.53 -5.89 41.17
N TRP A 164 -5.01 -7.08 40.89
CA TRP A 164 -5.34 -8.22 41.75
C TRP A 164 -4.13 -9.16 41.82
N SER A 165 -3.60 -9.24 43.03
CA SER A 165 -2.59 -10.15 43.53
C SER A 165 -3.06 -11.61 43.53
N THR A 166 -2.13 -12.51 43.25
CA THR A 166 -1.93 -13.83 43.87
C THR A 166 -3.10 -14.41 44.67
N THR A 167 -3.67 -15.52 44.23
CA THR A 167 -3.61 -16.85 44.88
C THR A 167 -4.12 -17.90 43.89
#